data_AF-G9M997-F1
#
_entry.id   AF-G9M997-F1
#
_cell.length_a   1.000
_cell.length_b   1.000
_cell.length_c   1.000
_cell.angle_alpha   90.00
_cell.angle_beta   90.00
_cell.angle_gamma   90.00
#
_symmetry.space_group_name_H-M   'P 1'
#
loop_
_entity.id
_entity.type
_entity.pdbx_description
1 polymer ?
#
loop_
_entity_poly.entity_id
_entity_poly.type
_entity_poly.pdbx_seq_one_letter_code
_entity_poly.pdbx_strand_id
1 'polypeptide(L)'
;KGFFKRTVRKNLSYACREENKCIIDKRQRNRCQYCRYQKCLTMGMKREAVQEERQRTKERDHNSIEVEPTSSSNTDMPVELILRAENKADAIKTEQQYIEQQHPQHTVGAICQATDKQLIQLVEWAKHIPHFKNLPLGDQVLLLRAGWNELMIAAFSHRSISVKDGIVLATGLTVDRDSAHQAGVEAIFDRVLTELVAKMRDM
;
A
#
# COMPACT_ATOMS: atom_id res chain seq x y z
N LYS A 1 30.99 22.80 -10.07
CA LYS A 1 29.64 23.27 -10.45
C LYS A 1 28.81 22.20 -11.17
N GLY A 2 29.22 21.63 -12.31
CA GLY A 2 28.40 20.67 -13.07
C GLY A 2 28.05 19.34 -12.38
N PHE A 3 28.92 18.84 -11.50
CA PHE A 3 28.66 17.62 -10.71
C PHE A 3 27.39 17.76 -9.84
N PHE A 4 27.37 18.76 -8.94
CA PHE A 4 26.26 19.02 -8.03
C PHE A 4 24.92 19.21 -8.76
N LYS A 5 24.93 19.99 -9.85
CA LYS A 5 23.73 20.23 -10.69
C LYS A 5 23.13 18.94 -11.25
N ARG A 6 23.97 18.00 -11.74
CA ARG A 6 23.50 16.71 -12.27
C ARG A 6 22.98 15.80 -11.18
N THR A 7 23.66 15.77 -10.04
CA THR A 7 23.24 14.97 -8.88
C THR A 7 21.85 15.39 -8.41
N VAL A 8 21.60 16.70 -8.26
CA VAL A 8 20.30 17.21 -7.80
C VAL A 8 19.21 16.99 -8.85
N ARG A 9 19.43 17.37 -10.12
CA ARG A 9 18.40 17.26 -11.17
C ARG A 9 17.94 15.84 -11.47
N LYS A 10 18.87 14.88 -11.43
CA LYS A 10 18.56 13.47 -11.71
C LYS A 10 18.25 12.67 -10.43
N ASN A 11 18.10 13.36 -9.29
CA ASN A 11 17.91 12.77 -7.97
C ASN A 11 18.83 11.56 -7.72
N LEU A 12 20.13 11.70 -8.03
CA LEU A 12 21.07 10.59 -7.95
C LEU A 12 21.47 10.34 -6.51
N SER A 13 21.33 9.08 -6.07
CA SER A 13 21.92 8.59 -4.83
C SER A 13 23.26 7.91 -5.13
N TYR A 14 24.24 8.13 -4.25
CA TYR A 14 25.56 7.52 -4.34
C TYR A 14 25.87 6.77 -3.05
N ALA A 15 26.71 5.74 -3.12
CA ALA A 15 27.28 5.07 -1.96
C ALA A 15 28.81 5.17 -1.99
N CYS A 16 29.44 5.41 -0.83
CA CYS A 16 30.88 5.26 -0.70
C CYS A 16 31.23 3.76 -0.65
N ARG A 17 32.39 3.39 -1.19
CA ARG A 17 32.94 2.03 -1.09
C ARG A 17 33.99 1.88 0.02
N GLU A 18 34.24 2.96 0.75
CA GLU A 18 35.21 3.07 1.85
C GLU A 18 34.49 3.66 3.07
N GLU A 19 35.19 4.37 3.95
CA GLU A 19 34.68 4.86 5.24
C GLU A 19 33.97 6.24 5.19
N ASN A 20 33.38 6.63 4.05
CA ASN A 20 32.77 7.96 3.87
C ASN A 20 33.73 9.16 4.10
N LYS A 21 35.06 8.92 4.14
CA LYS A 21 36.11 9.92 4.42
C LYS A 21 37.08 10.16 3.25
N CYS A 22 36.71 9.76 2.03
CA CYS A 22 37.59 9.90 0.86
C CYS A 22 38.04 11.35 0.63
N ILE A 23 39.34 11.54 0.37
CA ILE A 23 39.93 12.85 0.12
C ILE A 23 39.47 13.40 -1.24
N ILE A 24 38.94 14.62 -1.26
CA ILE A 24 38.44 15.29 -2.47
C ILE A 24 39.36 16.45 -2.84
N ASP A 25 40.28 16.19 -3.77
CA ASP A 25 41.21 17.17 -4.37
C ASP A 25 41.06 17.25 -5.91
N LYS A 26 41.89 18.07 -6.59
CA LYS A 26 41.80 18.28 -8.05
C LYS A 26 42.05 17.00 -8.87
N ARG A 27 42.91 16.09 -8.39
CA ARG A 27 43.33 14.87 -9.09
C ARG A 27 42.34 13.72 -8.87
N GLN A 28 41.88 13.52 -7.63
CA GLN A 28 41.09 12.35 -7.24
C GLN A 28 39.62 12.63 -6.88
N ARG A 29 39.10 13.85 -7.05
CA ARG A 29 37.67 14.17 -6.81
C ARG A 29 36.66 13.30 -7.54
N ASN A 30 37.05 12.59 -8.61
CA ASN A 30 36.16 11.70 -9.34
C ASN A 30 36.13 10.26 -8.78
N ARG A 31 37.02 9.91 -7.83
CA ARG A 31 37.16 8.57 -7.26
C ARG A 31 35.92 8.15 -6.46
N CYS A 32 35.34 9.07 -5.68
CA CYS A 32 34.15 8.81 -4.88
C CYS A 32 33.11 9.91 -5.09
N GLN A 33 31.99 9.57 -5.74
CA GLN A 33 30.89 10.50 -5.98
C GLN A 33 30.15 10.84 -4.69
N TYR A 34 30.00 9.88 -3.77
CA TYR A 34 29.36 10.11 -2.47
C TYR A 34 30.11 11.17 -1.65
N CYS A 35 31.39 10.95 -1.34
CA CYS A 35 32.18 11.89 -0.52
C CYS A 35 32.32 13.26 -1.19
N ARG A 36 32.38 13.29 -2.53
CA ARG A 36 32.36 14.54 -3.29
C ARG A 36 31.04 15.30 -3.11
N TYR A 37 29.90 14.60 -3.16
CA TYR A 37 28.59 15.22 -2.99
C TYR A 37 28.37 15.70 -1.56
N GLN A 38 28.74 14.88 -0.57
CA GLN A 38 28.73 15.29 0.84
C GLN A 38 29.58 16.54 1.06
N LYS A 39 30.80 16.57 0.52
CA LYS A 39 31.65 17.78 0.60
C LYS A 39 31.00 19.01 -0.05
N CYS A 40 30.27 18.86 -1.17
CA CYS A 40 29.51 19.99 -1.73
C CYS A 40 28.47 20.53 -0.75
N LEU A 41 27.72 19.64 -0.08
CA LEU A 41 26.73 20.03 0.93
C LEU A 41 27.40 20.68 2.16
N THR A 42 28.49 20.11 2.67
CA THR A 42 29.26 20.65 3.81
C THR A 42 29.82 22.05 3.51
N MET A 43 30.21 22.31 2.26
CA MET A 43 30.66 23.63 1.80
C MET A 43 29.49 24.59 1.48
N GLY A 44 28.25 24.26 1.85
CA GLY A 44 27.09 25.14 1.75
C GLY A 44 26.39 25.15 0.39
N MET A 45 26.63 24.18 -0.51
CA MET A 45 25.86 24.10 -1.74
C MET A 45 24.42 23.67 -1.46
N LYS A 46 23.48 24.55 -1.82
CA LYS A 46 22.04 24.39 -1.62
C LYS A 46 21.39 23.62 -2.77
N ARG A 47 20.61 22.57 -2.46
CA ARG A 47 19.94 21.75 -3.49
C ARG A 47 18.84 22.55 -4.17
N GLU A 48 18.09 23.30 -3.38
CA GLU A 48 17.00 24.19 -3.77
C GLU A 48 17.46 25.34 -4.69
N ALA A 49 18.75 25.69 -4.67
CA ALA A 49 19.31 26.69 -5.59
C ALA A 49 19.54 26.14 -7.01
N VAL A 50 19.39 24.83 -7.22
CA VAL A 50 19.51 24.20 -8.54
C VAL A 50 18.19 24.32 -9.28
N GLN A 51 18.08 25.31 -10.16
CA GLN A 51 16.95 25.43 -11.08
C GLN A 51 16.83 24.20 -11.97
N GLU A 52 15.58 23.82 -12.24
CA GLU A 52 15.21 22.78 -13.17
C GLU A 52 15.77 23.05 -14.58
N GLU A 53 15.84 22.02 -15.41
CA GLU A 53 16.29 22.20 -16.78
C GLU A 53 15.29 23.06 -17.55
N ARG A 54 15.76 24.15 -18.17
CA ARG A 54 14.95 24.86 -19.15
C ARG A 54 14.67 23.87 -20.26
N GLN A 55 13.45 23.33 -20.30
CA GLN A 55 13.00 22.50 -21.40
C GLN A 55 13.09 23.39 -22.65
N ARG A 56 13.93 23.00 -23.62
CA ARG A 56 13.76 23.53 -24.97
C ARG A 56 12.46 22.92 -25.47
N THR A 57 11.55 23.75 -25.95
CA THR A 57 10.32 23.36 -26.65
C THR A 57 10.71 22.49 -27.86
N LYS A 58 10.95 21.21 -27.61
CA LYS A 58 10.87 20.17 -28.62
C LYS A 58 9.48 19.61 -28.41
N GLU A 59 8.65 19.82 -29.42
CA GLU A 59 7.38 19.15 -29.64
C GLU A 59 7.48 17.72 -29.09
N ARG A 60 6.89 17.51 -27.92
CA ARG A 60 6.77 16.18 -27.36
C ARG A 60 5.69 15.51 -28.19
N ASP A 61 6.13 14.54 -28.97
CA ASP A 61 5.30 13.44 -29.43
C ASP A 61 4.26 13.07 -28.37
N HIS A 62 3.06 12.88 -28.86
CA HIS A 62 1.77 12.64 -28.22
C HIS A 62 1.79 11.49 -27.18
N ASN A 63 2.47 11.68 -26.04
CA ASN A 63 2.41 10.73 -24.91
C ASN A 63 2.84 11.31 -23.54
N SER A 64 2.88 12.64 -23.38
CA SER A 64 2.92 13.24 -22.04
C SER A 64 1.51 13.60 -21.62
N ILE A 65 1.00 12.90 -20.61
CA ILE A 65 -0.20 13.22 -19.86
C ILE A 65 -0.12 14.70 -19.45
N GLU A 66 -0.77 15.56 -20.22
CA GLU A 66 -1.08 16.91 -19.81
C GLU A 66 -2.18 16.77 -18.76
N VAL A 67 -1.90 17.21 -17.54
CA VAL A 67 -2.92 17.40 -16.50
C VAL A 67 -3.78 18.59 -16.91
N GLU A 68 -4.70 18.32 -17.83
CA GLU A 68 -5.82 19.20 -18.17
C GLU A 68 -6.76 19.33 -16.95
N PRO A 69 -7.53 20.42 -16.86
CA PRO A 69 -8.36 20.72 -15.68
C PRO A 69 -9.39 19.62 -15.41
N THR A 70 -9.37 19.06 -14.19
CA THR A 70 -10.23 17.96 -13.75
C THR A 70 -11.69 18.41 -13.54
N SER A 71 -12.43 18.61 -14.62
CA SER A 71 -13.91 18.70 -14.58
C SER A 71 -14.60 17.75 -15.57
N SER A 72 -13.85 16.84 -16.20
CA SER A 72 -14.37 15.81 -17.09
C SER A 72 -14.68 14.54 -16.29
N SER A 73 -15.97 14.16 -16.29
CA SER A 73 -16.56 12.84 -15.99
C SER A 73 -15.64 11.76 -15.40
N ASN A 74 -16.05 11.22 -14.24
CA ASN A 74 -15.50 10.08 -13.45
C ASN A 74 -15.31 8.73 -14.19
N THR A 75 -14.97 8.72 -15.47
CA THR A 75 -14.89 7.52 -16.31
C THR A 75 -13.61 6.72 -16.07
N ASP A 76 -12.56 7.32 -15.54
CA ASP A 76 -11.28 6.64 -15.33
C ASP A 76 -11.32 5.66 -14.14
N MET A 77 -12.03 6.00 -13.06
CA MET A 77 -12.24 5.13 -11.90
C MET A 77 -13.74 5.02 -11.56
N PRO A 78 -14.50 4.24 -12.33
CA PRO A 78 -15.95 4.14 -12.14
C PRO A 78 -16.30 3.37 -10.87
N VAL A 79 -17.02 4.03 -9.95
CA VAL A 79 -17.47 3.46 -8.66
C VAL A 79 -18.27 2.16 -8.84
N GLU A 80 -19.04 2.05 -9.92
CA GLU A 80 -19.82 0.86 -10.26
C GLU A 80 -18.94 -0.40 -10.43
N LEU A 81 -17.73 -0.27 -10.99
CA LEU A 81 -16.84 -1.42 -11.12
C LEU A 81 -16.25 -1.84 -9.77
N ILE A 82 -16.03 -0.89 -8.86
CA ILE A 82 -15.60 -1.17 -7.48
C ILE A 82 -16.71 -1.92 -6.74
N LEU A 83 -17.96 -1.43 -6.81
CA LEU A 83 -19.12 -2.09 -6.20
C LEU A 83 -19.29 -3.53 -6.72
N ARG A 84 -19.12 -3.74 -8.02
CA ARG A 84 -19.17 -5.10 -8.61
C ARG A 84 -18.05 -6.00 -8.10
N ALA A 85 -16.85 -5.46 -7.90
CA ALA A 85 -15.74 -6.21 -7.33
C ALA A 85 -16.04 -6.65 -5.88
N GLU A 86 -16.61 -5.76 -5.06
CA GLU A 86 -17.05 -6.08 -3.70
C GLU A 86 -18.13 -7.18 -3.70
N ASN A 87 -19.18 -7.03 -4.51
CA ASN A 87 -20.28 -8.00 -4.57
C ASN A 87 -19.79 -9.40 -5.02
N LYS A 88 -18.85 -9.46 -5.95
CA LYS A 88 -18.24 -10.74 -6.37
C LYS A 88 -17.41 -11.36 -5.26
N ALA A 89 -16.65 -10.55 -4.53
CA ALA A 89 -15.88 -11.02 -3.39
C ALA A 89 -16.81 -11.60 -2.30
N ASP A 90 -18.00 -11.04 -2.12
CA ASP A 90 -19.02 -11.55 -1.21
C ASP A 90 -19.65 -12.88 -1.67
N ALA A 91 -19.98 -13.01 -2.96
CA ALA A 91 -20.63 -14.22 -3.50
C ALA A 91 -19.76 -15.49 -3.34
N ILE A 92 -18.43 -15.37 -3.50
CA ILE A 92 -17.48 -16.49 -3.34
C ILE A 92 -17.50 -17.04 -1.89
N LYS A 93 -17.94 -16.24 -0.92
CA LYS A 93 -17.96 -16.61 0.51
C LYS A 93 -19.12 -17.56 0.83
N THR A 94 -20.29 -17.35 0.21
CA THR A 94 -21.48 -18.18 0.41
C THR A 94 -21.27 -19.61 -0.08
N GLU A 95 -20.52 -19.81 -1.16
CA GLU A 95 -20.22 -21.14 -1.71
C GLU A 95 -19.24 -21.93 -0.83
N GLN A 96 -18.28 -21.26 -0.19
CA GLN A 96 -17.26 -21.91 0.65
C GLN A 96 -17.76 -22.26 2.07
N GLN A 97 -18.81 -21.60 2.56
CA GLN A 97 -19.43 -21.88 3.88
C GLN A 97 -20.11 -23.25 3.96
N TYR A 98 -20.52 -23.85 2.83
CA TYR A 98 -21.19 -25.15 2.83
C TYR A 98 -20.25 -26.36 2.96
N ILE A 99 -18.92 -26.19 2.87
CA ILE A 99 -17.98 -27.30 2.67
C ILE A 99 -17.16 -27.65 3.94
N GLU A 100 -17.00 -26.74 4.92
CA GLU A 100 -16.06 -26.99 6.03
C GLU A 100 -16.66 -26.73 7.43
N GLN A 101 -17.07 -27.81 8.10
CA GLN A 101 -17.32 -27.85 9.55
C GLN A 101 -16.04 -28.23 10.33
N GLN A 102 -14.94 -27.51 10.12
CA GLN A 102 -13.78 -27.67 11.00
C GLN A 102 -13.88 -26.64 12.13
N HIS A 103 -14.04 -27.12 13.37
CA HIS A 103 -13.94 -26.31 14.57
C HIS A 103 -12.46 -25.96 14.84
N PRO A 104 -12.04 -24.70 14.74
CA PRO A 104 -10.71 -24.28 15.16
C PRO A 104 -10.58 -24.44 16.68
N GLN A 105 -9.44 -24.98 17.14
CA GLN A 105 -9.20 -25.26 18.57
C GLN A 105 -9.01 -23.98 19.41
N HIS A 106 -8.59 -22.86 18.80
CA HIS A 106 -8.35 -21.58 19.48
C HIS A 106 -8.62 -20.36 18.57
N THR A 107 -9.06 -19.24 19.16
CA THR A 107 -9.50 -18.00 18.49
C THR A 107 -8.52 -17.48 17.43
N VAL A 108 -7.24 -17.37 17.77
CA VAL A 108 -6.21 -16.87 16.84
C VAL A 108 -6.06 -17.79 15.64
N GLY A 109 -6.13 -19.11 15.84
CA GLY A 109 -6.08 -20.08 14.76
C GLY A 109 -7.25 -19.93 13.78
N ALA A 110 -8.45 -19.64 14.31
CA ALA A 110 -9.63 -19.37 13.50
C ALA A 110 -9.45 -18.11 12.63
N ILE A 111 -8.91 -17.04 13.22
CA ILE A 111 -8.62 -15.78 12.52
C ILE A 111 -7.57 -16.01 11.42
N CYS A 112 -6.48 -16.73 11.72
CA CYS A 112 -5.45 -17.05 10.74
C CYS A 112 -6.01 -17.90 9.58
N GLN A 113 -6.79 -18.94 9.87
CA GLN A 113 -7.39 -19.78 8.83
C GLN A 113 -8.35 -18.98 7.94
N ALA A 114 -9.18 -18.12 8.52
CA ALA A 114 -10.03 -17.22 7.76
C ALA A 114 -9.20 -16.25 6.90
N THR A 115 -8.08 -15.78 7.44
CA THR A 115 -7.17 -14.86 6.75
C THR A 115 -6.55 -15.52 5.52
N ASP A 116 -6.00 -16.74 5.67
CA ASP A 116 -5.37 -17.48 4.58
C ASP A 116 -6.33 -17.72 3.40
N LYS A 117 -7.58 -18.08 3.71
CA LYS A 117 -8.62 -18.24 2.68
C LYS A 117 -8.95 -16.92 1.99
N GLN A 118 -9.05 -15.84 2.75
CA GLN A 118 -9.39 -14.53 2.20
C GLN A 118 -8.26 -13.88 1.41
N LEU A 119 -6.99 -14.21 1.67
CA LEU A 119 -5.87 -13.69 0.87
C LEU A 119 -6.02 -14.04 -0.62
N ILE A 120 -6.49 -15.25 -0.93
CA ILE A 120 -6.75 -15.67 -2.32
C ILE A 120 -7.90 -14.85 -2.91
N GLN A 121 -8.98 -14.67 -2.14
CA GLN A 121 -10.12 -13.85 -2.56
C GLN A 121 -9.72 -12.38 -2.77
N LEU A 122 -8.81 -11.85 -1.96
CA LEU A 122 -8.30 -10.48 -2.07
C LEU A 122 -7.54 -10.26 -3.38
N VAL A 123 -6.70 -11.22 -3.78
CA VAL A 123 -6.01 -11.17 -5.08
C VAL A 123 -7.03 -11.16 -6.23
N GLU A 124 -8.09 -11.95 -6.11
CA GLU A 124 -9.15 -12.00 -7.12
C GLU A 124 -10.01 -10.72 -7.14
N TRP A 125 -10.29 -10.13 -5.99
CA TRP A 125 -10.93 -8.82 -5.87
C TRP A 125 -10.07 -7.73 -6.53
N ALA A 126 -8.77 -7.70 -6.26
CA ALA A 126 -7.86 -6.69 -6.80
C ALA A 126 -7.80 -6.74 -8.34
N LYS A 127 -7.89 -7.93 -8.93
CA LYS A 127 -7.99 -8.12 -10.39
C LYS A 127 -9.25 -7.51 -11.01
N HIS A 128 -10.28 -7.25 -10.23
CA HIS A 128 -11.52 -6.61 -10.68
C HIS A 128 -11.52 -5.09 -10.47
N ILE A 129 -10.57 -4.56 -9.71
CA ILE A 129 -10.39 -3.11 -9.55
C ILE A 129 -9.88 -2.50 -10.86
N PRO A 130 -10.50 -1.40 -11.34
CA PRO A 130 -10.07 -0.73 -12.56
C PRO A 130 -8.57 -0.41 -12.54
N HIS A 131 -7.91 -0.59 -13.69
CA HIS A 131 -6.48 -0.33 -13.92
C HIS A 131 -5.47 -1.16 -13.12
N PHE A 132 -5.89 -1.92 -12.11
CA PHE A 132 -4.95 -2.72 -11.31
C PHE A 132 -4.16 -3.72 -12.17
N LYS A 133 -4.84 -4.39 -13.11
CA LYS A 133 -4.19 -5.33 -14.05
C LYS A 133 -3.24 -4.67 -15.05
N ASN A 134 -3.38 -3.36 -15.27
CA ASN A 134 -2.53 -2.61 -16.20
C ASN A 134 -1.18 -2.23 -15.55
N LEU A 135 -1.06 -2.36 -14.23
CA LEU A 135 0.19 -2.13 -13.51
C LEU A 135 1.19 -3.26 -13.80
N PRO A 136 2.51 -2.98 -13.76
CA PRO A 136 3.52 -4.02 -13.78
C PRO A 136 3.26 -5.07 -12.69
N LEU A 137 3.51 -6.35 -13.00
CA LEU A 137 3.27 -7.43 -12.04
C LEU A 137 4.03 -7.24 -10.72
N GLY A 138 5.24 -6.67 -10.78
CA GLY A 138 6.01 -6.33 -9.57
C GLY A 138 5.29 -5.33 -8.67
N ASP A 139 4.63 -4.34 -9.26
CA ASP A 139 3.89 -3.31 -8.51
C ASP A 139 2.57 -3.87 -7.97
N GLN A 140 1.87 -4.73 -8.72
CA GLN A 140 0.68 -5.44 -8.21
C GLN A 140 1.01 -6.24 -6.94
N VAL A 141 2.12 -6.98 -6.96
CA VAL A 141 2.59 -7.76 -5.80
C VAL A 141 2.99 -6.84 -4.65
N LEU A 142 3.68 -5.74 -4.93
CA LEU A 142 4.11 -4.79 -3.90
C LEU A 142 2.91 -4.14 -3.20
N LEU A 143 1.91 -3.68 -3.96
CA LEU A 143 0.70 -3.06 -3.43
C LEU A 143 -0.08 -4.04 -2.54
N LEU A 144 -0.28 -5.28 -3.00
CA LEU A 144 -0.98 -6.29 -2.20
C LEU A 144 -0.20 -6.68 -0.94
N ARG A 145 1.12 -6.86 -1.03
CA ARG A 145 1.96 -7.14 0.15
C ARG A 145 1.96 -6.01 1.17
N ALA A 146 1.86 -4.76 0.72
CA ALA A 146 1.83 -3.60 1.60
C ALA A 146 0.47 -3.37 2.26
N GLY A 147 -0.65 -3.70 1.58
CA GLY A 147 -1.99 -3.32 2.02
C GLY A 147 -2.95 -4.44 2.40
N TRP A 148 -2.57 -5.72 2.28
CA TRP A 148 -3.51 -6.82 2.47
C TRP A 148 -4.17 -6.83 3.86
N ASN A 149 -3.41 -6.51 4.90
CA ASN A 149 -3.88 -6.53 6.29
C ASN A 149 -4.93 -5.43 6.53
N GLU A 150 -4.70 -4.22 6.03
CA GLU A 150 -5.65 -3.10 6.17
C GLU A 150 -6.94 -3.37 5.38
N LEU A 151 -6.81 -3.87 4.14
CA LEU A 151 -7.95 -4.25 3.30
C LEU A 151 -8.81 -5.33 3.97
N MET A 152 -8.17 -6.33 4.58
CA MET A 152 -8.87 -7.41 5.27
C MET A 152 -9.55 -6.93 6.56
N ILE A 153 -8.85 -6.10 7.35
CA ILE A 153 -9.43 -5.50 8.56
C ILE A 153 -10.64 -4.65 8.22
N ALA A 154 -10.56 -3.80 7.20
CA ALA A 154 -11.71 -3.02 6.73
C ALA A 154 -12.87 -3.94 6.30
N ALA A 155 -12.57 -5.00 5.53
CA ALA A 155 -13.58 -5.93 5.02
C ALA A 155 -14.32 -6.70 6.12
N PHE A 156 -13.62 -7.28 7.11
CA PHE A 156 -14.33 -7.97 8.20
C PHE A 156 -14.94 -6.98 9.20
N SER A 157 -14.40 -5.77 9.35
CA SER A 157 -15.03 -4.73 10.18
C SER A 157 -16.39 -4.33 9.63
N HIS A 158 -16.48 -4.06 8.32
CA HIS A 158 -17.74 -3.75 7.66
C HIS A 158 -18.75 -4.91 7.75
N ARG A 159 -18.27 -6.15 7.53
CA ARG A 159 -19.11 -7.35 7.69
C ARG A 159 -19.69 -7.52 9.10
N SER A 160 -18.99 -7.01 10.10
CA SER A 160 -19.34 -7.18 11.52
C SER A 160 -20.26 -6.08 12.05
N ILE A 161 -20.69 -5.11 11.22
CA ILE A 161 -21.53 -3.98 11.63
C ILE A 161 -22.81 -4.43 12.36
N SER A 162 -23.43 -5.52 11.91
CA SER A 162 -24.67 -6.05 12.49
C SER A 162 -24.46 -6.88 13.76
N VAL A 163 -23.21 -7.19 14.13
CA VAL A 163 -22.88 -8.00 15.31
C VAL A 163 -22.45 -7.10 16.45
N LYS A 164 -22.99 -7.37 17.64
CA LYS A 164 -22.62 -6.65 18.85
C LYS A 164 -21.45 -7.35 19.53
N ASP A 165 -20.45 -6.58 19.94
CA ASP A 165 -19.30 -7.03 20.75
C ASP A 165 -18.54 -8.23 20.14
N GLY A 166 -18.50 -8.33 18.81
CA GLY A 166 -17.83 -9.42 18.11
C GLY A 166 -17.56 -9.10 16.64
N ILE A 167 -16.72 -9.92 16.03
CA ILE A 167 -16.40 -9.86 14.60
C ILE A 167 -16.79 -11.15 13.90
N VAL A 168 -17.26 -11.03 12.65
CA VAL A 168 -17.61 -12.16 11.80
C VAL A 168 -16.45 -12.43 10.85
N LEU A 169 -15.86 -13.62 10.97
CA LEU A 169 -14.82 -14.08 10.07
C LEU A 169 -15.41 -14.48 8.72
N ALA A 170 -14.56 -14.57 7.71
CA ALA A 170 -15.00 -14.98 6.37
C ALA A 170 -15.55 -16.40 6.30
N THR A 171 -15.16 -17.24 7.27
CA THR A 171 -15.69 -18.59 7.46
C THR A 171 -17.11 -18.61 8.01
N GLY A 172 -17.68 -17.47 8.43
CA GLY A 172 -18.97 -17.37 9.11
C GLY A 172 -18.87 -17.53 10.63
N LEU A 173 -17.71 -17.91 11.17
CA LEU A 173 -17.50 -17.96 12.61
C LEU A 173 -17.53 -16.55 13.20
N THR A 174 -18.30 -16.38 14.28
CA THR A 174 -18.27 -15.14 15.07
C THR A 174 -17.28 -15.31 16.20
N VAL A 175 -16.34 -14.37 16.32
CA VAL A 175 -15.43 -14.25 17.47
C VAL A 175 -15.98 -13.15 18.35
N ASP A 176 -16.37 -13.50 19.57
CA ASP A 176 -16.80 -12.55 20.59
C ASP A 176 -15.60 -11.97 21.37
N ARG A 177 -15.87 -10.90 22.12
CA ARG A 177 -14.90 -10.21 22.96
C ARG A 177 -14.27 -11.12 24.02
N ASP A 178 -15.03 -12.03 24.60
CA ASP A 178 -14.54 -12.94 25.65
C ASP A 178 -13.52 -13.95 25.07
N SER A 179 -13.79 -14.46 23.87
CA SER A 179 -12.90 -15.34 23.12
C SER A 179 -11.60 -14.65 22.71
N ALA A 180 -11.65 -13.34 22.43
CA ALA A 180 -10.47 -12.53 22.17
C ALA A 180 -9.66 -12.25 23.46
N HIS A 181 -10.35 -12.03 24.58
CA HIS A 181 -9.74 -11.88 25.90
C HIS A 181 -8.99 -13.16 26.33
N GLN A 182 -9.65 -14.31 26.24
CA GLN A 182 -9.04 -15.61 26.56
C GLN A 182 -7.84 -15.95 25.68
N ALA A 183 -7.83 -15.43 24.44
CA ALA A 183 -6.72 -15.58 23.51
C ALA A 183 -5.59 -14.54 23.70
N GLY A 184 -5.73 -13.58 24.62
CA GLY A 184 -4.73 -12.56 24.91
C GLY A 184 -4.61 -11.46 23.84
N VAL A 185 -5.63 -11.28 22.98
CA VAL A 185 -5.64 -10.30 21.88
C VAL A 185 -6.68 -9.19 22.06
N GLU A 186 -7.21 -9.03 23.28
CA GLU A 186 -8.26 -8.04 23.60
C GLU A 186 -7.94 -6.62 23.15
N ALA A 187 -6.69 -6.17 23.34
CA ALA A 187 -6.35 -4.76 23.16
C ALA A 187 -6.49 -4.32 21.71
N ILE A 188 -6.07 -5.17 20.76
CA ILE A 188 -6.24 -4.89 19.34
C ILE A 188 -7.67 -5.15 18.88
N PHE A 189 -8.32 -6.17 19.43
CA PHE A 189 -9.70 -6.51 19.12
C PHE A 189 -10.67 -5.37 19.48
N ASP A 190 -10.52 -4.81 20.69
CA ASP A 190 -11.33 -3.70 21.17
C ASP A 190 -11.15 -2.43 20.36
N ARG A 191 -9.93 -2.18 19.88
CA ARG A 191 -9.66 -1.06 18.97
C ARG A 191 -10.38 -1.24 17.65
N VAL A 192 -10.38 -2.44 17.07
CA VAL A 192 -11.13 -2.73 15.84
C VAL A 192 -12.63 -2.52 16.05
N LEU A 193 -13.19 -3.03 17.15
CA LEU A 193 -14.60 -2.83 17.46
C LEU A 193 -14.97 -1.35 17.65
N THR A 194 -14.15 -0.61 18.39
CA THR A 194 -14.48 0.78 18.79
C THR A 194 -14.16 1.79 17.68
N GLU A 195 -13.04 1.63 17.00
CA GLU A 195 -12.53 2.60 16.02
C GLU A 195 -13.04 2.31 14.60
N LEU A 196 -13.42 1.06 14.28
CA LEU A 196 -13.88 0.68 12.94
C LEU A 196 -15.33 0.22 12.93
N VAL A 197 -15.67 -0.89 13.60
CA VAL A 197 -17.02 -1.49 13.51
C VAL A 197 -18.09 -0.53 14.01
N ALA A 198 -17.89 0.07 15.20
CA ALA A 198 -18.82 1.04 15.75
C ALA A 198 -18.96 2.28 14.85
N LYS A 199 -17.84 2.80 14.31
CA LYS A 199 -17.87 3.96 13.42
C LYS A 199 -18.56 3.69 12.09
N MET A 200 -18.36 2.51 11.51
CA MET A 200 -19.07 2.11 10.29
C MET A 200 -20.56 1.87 10.53
N ARG A 201 -20.95 1.44 11.72
CA ARG A 201 -22.36 1.29 12.11
C ARG A 201 -23.08 2.63 12.30
N ASP A 202 -22.36 3.63 12.77
CA ASP A 202 -22.91 4.95 13.09
C ASP A 202 -23.00 5.90 11.88
N MET A 203 -22.39 5.55 10.74
CA MET A 203 -22.45 6.31 9.47
C MET A 203 -23.71 6.00 8.67
#